data_AF-A0A076FE92-F1
#
_entry.id   AF-A0A076FE92-F1
#
_cell.length_a   1.000
_cell.length_b   1.000
_cell.length_c   1.000
_cell.angle_alpha   90.00
_cell.angle_beta   90.00
_cell.angle_gamma   90.00
#
_symmetry.space_group_name_H-M   'P 1'
#
loop_
_entity.id
_entity.type
_entity.pdbx_description
1 polymer ?
#
loop_
_entity_poly.entity_id
_entity_poly.type
_entity_poly.pdbx_seq_one_letter_code
_entity_poly.pdbx_strand_id
1 'polypeptide(L)'
;MRKIFVLISVCGAFFGGDLKLDFVSGDGLNLMINSKNYLALEKPCAGWKTGDEIEIIDGDKNAKCLEAVVLNLKTKTTCRLLCDAK
;
A
#
# COMPACT_ATOMS: atom_id res chain seq x y z
N MET A 1 -16.58 49.48 -8.02
CA MET A 1 -16.94 48.33 -7.15
C MET A 1 -16.12 47.12 -7.58
N ARG A 2 -14.97 46.87 -6.94
CA ARG A 2 -14.11 45.72 -7.23
C ARG A 2 -14.56 44.53 -6.40
N LYS A 3 -15.11 43.50 -7.05
CA LYS A 3 -15.45 42.22 -6.41
C LYS A 3 -14.14 41.47 -6.16
N ILE A 4 -13.71 41.42 -4.90
CA ILE A 4 -12.59 40.59 -4.45
C ILE A 4 -13.11 39.16 -4.40
N PHE A 5 -12.70 38.34 -5.38
CA PHE A 5 -12.90 36.90 -5.33
C PHE A 5 -11.87 36.32 -4.37
N VAL A 6 -12.31 36.00 -3.16
CA VAL A 6 -11.52 35.23 -2.20
C VAL A 6 -11.48 33.79 -2.72
N LEU A 7 -10.39 33.44 -3.42
CA LEU A 7 -10.03 32.06 -3.70
C LEU A 7 -9.71 31.38 -2.36
N ILE A 8 -10.72 30.77 -1.75
CA ILE A 8 -10.52 29.81 -0.67
C ILE A 8 -9.79 28.64 -1.31
N SER A 9 -8.46 28.68 -1.24
CA SER A 9 -7.60 27.52 -1.47
C SER A 9 -7.98 26.51 -0.40
N VAL A 10 -8.91 25.62 -0.74
CA VAL A 10 -9.11 24.39 -0.01
C VAL A 10 -7.82 23.62 -0.26
N CYS A 11 -6.88 23.75 0.67
CA CYS A 11 -5.78 22.82 0.83
C CYS A 11 -6.44 21.50 1.20
N GLY A 12 -6.94 20.79 0.19
CA GLY A 12 -7.37 19.41 0.33
C GLY A 12 -6.14 18.69 0.81
N ALA A 13 -6.12 18.34 2.09
CA ALA A 13 -5.23 17.32 2.56
C ALA A 13 -5.50 16.10 1.68
N PHE A 14 -4.64 15.88 0.70
CA PHE A 14 -4.43 14.56 0.12
C PHE A 14 -3.93 13.72 1.29
N PHE A 15 -4.84 13.29 2.17
CA PHE A 15 -4.62 12.14 3.01
C PHE A 15 -4.19 11.06 2.02
N GLY A 16 -2.90 10.71 2.05
CA GLY A 16 -2.34 9.71 1.16
C GLY A 16 -3.23 8.49 1.29
N GLY A 17 -3.96 8.18 0.20
CA GLY A 17 -5.04 7.19 0.29
C GLY A 17 -4.50 5.91 0.91
N ASP A 18 -5.18 5.43 1.94
CA ASP A 18 -4.81 4.20 2.63
C ASP A 18 -4.60 3.11 1.58
N LEU A 19 -3.37 2.59 1.49
CA LEU A 19 -3.07 1.52 0.56
C LEU A 19 -3.84 0.28 1.01
N LYS A 20 -4.36 -0.47 0.04
CA LYS A 20 -5.10 -1.71 0.30
C LYS A 20 -4.48 -2.85 -0.48
N LEU A 21 -4.63 -4.05 0.08
CA LEU A 21 -4.33 -5.28 -0.64
C LEU A 21 -5.43 -5.54 -1.68
N ASP A 22 -5.09 -5.47 -2.96
CA ASP A 22 -6.01 -5.81 -4.05
C ASP A 22 -6.22 -7.32 -4.16
N PHE A 23 -5.20 -8.09 -3.76
CA PHE A 23 -5.23 -9.54 -3.73
C PHE A 23 -4.17 -10.09 -2.76
N VAL A 24 -4.47 -11.24 -2.15
CA VAL A 24 -3.51 -12.10 -1.45
C VAL A 24 -3.86 -13.55 -1.79
N SER A 25 -2.88 -14.36 -2.17
CA SER A 25 -3.09 -15.79 -2.41
C SER A 25 -3.41 -16.54 -1.12
N GLY A 26 -4.08 -17.69 -1.22
CA GLY A 26 -4.49 -18.47 -0.05
C GLY A 26 -3.32 -18.94 0.83
N ASP A 27 -2.13 -19.10 0.25
CA ASP A 27 -0.90 -19.42 0.96
C ASP A 27 -0.16 -18.19 1.52
N GLY A 28 -0.60 -16.97 1.20
CA GLY A 28 0.00 -15.71 1.66
C GLY A 28 1.34 -15.34 1.00
N LEU A 29 1.74 -16.02 -0.08
CA LEU A 29 3.01 -15.77 -0.76
C LEU A 29 2.89 -14.70 -1.85
N ASN A 30 1.79 -14.65 -2.58
CA ASN A 30 1.57 -13.71 -3.68
C ASN A 30 0.59 -12.63 -3.26
N LEU A 31 0.97 -11.37 -3.46
CA LEU A 31 0.18 -10.21 -3.06
C LEU A 31 0.07 -9.24 -4.24
N MET A 32 -1.04 -8.51 -4.30
CA MET A 32 -1.20 -7.39 -5.19
C MET A 32 -1.53 -6.14 -4.38
N ILE A 33 -0.75 -5.09 -4.57
CA ILE A 33 -0.93 -3.78 -3.92
C ILE A 33 -0.87 -2.73 -5.02
N ASN A 34 -1.88 -1.88 -5.11
CA ASN A 34 -1.94 -0.82 -6.12
C ASN A 34 -1.78 -1.37 -7.56
N SER A 35 -2.42 -2.50 -7.84
CA SER A 35 -2.36 -3.25 -9.10
C SER A 35 -0.96 -3.71 -9.51
N LYS A 36 -0.05 -3.87 -8.53
CA LYS A 36 1.31 -4.39 -8.73
C LYS A 36 1.51 -5.67 -7.96
N ASN A 37 2.21 -6.62 -8.57
CA ASN A 37 2.51 -7.92 -7.98
C ASN A 37 3.71 -7.82 -7.03
N TYR A 38 3.58 -8.51 -5.91
CA TYR A 38 4.61 -8.66 -4.89
C TYR A 38 4.68 -10.12 -4.46
N LEU A 39 5.89 -10.56 -4.08
CA LEU A 39 6.14 -11.90 -3.54
C LEU A 39 6.69 -11.80 -2.12
N ALA A 40 6.16 -12.56 -1.17
CA ALA A 40 6.70 -12.60 0.19
C ALA A 40 8.08 -13.29 0.22
N LEU A 41 9.08 -12.64 0.82
CA LEU A 41 10.49 -13.09 0.76
C LEU A 41 10.88 -14.06 1.87
N GLU A 42 10.53 -13.77 3.13
CA GLU A 42 11.01 -14.55 4.28
C GLU A 42 10.01 -15.61 4.72
N LYS A 43 8.74 -15.22 4.81
CA LYS A 43 7.62 -16.05 5.26
C LYS A 43 6.34 -15.56 4.60
N PRO A 44 5.34 -16.42 4.45
CA PRO A 44 4.02 -15.98 4.03
C PRO A 44 3.48 -14.84 4.90
N CYS A 45 2.78 -13.90 4.27
CA CYS A 45 2.04 -12.86 4.98
C CYS A 45 0.74 -13.45 5.59
N ALA A 46 0.90 -14.41 6.49
CA ALA A 46 -0.18 -15.24 7.01
C ALA A 46 -1.25 -14.39 7.71
N GLY A 47 -2.52 -14.68 7.40
CA GLY A 47 -3.66 -13.97 7.98
C GLY A 47 -3.99 -12.62 7.32
N TRP A 48 -3.19 -12.17 6.36
CA TRP A 48 -3.51 -11.01 5.53
C TRP A 48 -4.62 -11.36 4.54
N LYS A 49 -5.51 -10.41 4.27
CA LYS A 49 -6.67 -10.62 3.40
C LYS A 49 -6.78 -9.50 2.38
N THR A 50 -7.33 -9.82 1.21
CA THR A 50 -7.79 -8.82 0.23
C THR A 50 -8.67 -7.78 0.91
N GLY A 51 -8.38 -6.51 0.64
CA GLY A 51 -9.04 -5.34 1.21
C GLY A 51 -8.47 -4.86 2.55
N ASP A 52 -7.54 -5.59 3.17
CA ASP A 52 -6.87 -5.08 4.39
C ASP A 52 -6.08 -3.81 4.05
N GLU A 53 -6.15 -2.85 4.96
CA GLU A 53 -5.38 -1.60 4.90
C GLU A 53 -3.94 -1.83 5.33
N ILE A 54 -3.03 -1.23 4.58
CA ILE A 54 -1.61 -1.40 4.74
C ILE A 54 -0.87 -0.08 4.69
N GLU A 55 0.30 -0.06 5.29
CA GLU A 55 1.25 1.05 5.26
C GLU A 55 2.60 0.54 4.76
N ILE A 56 3.22 1.26 3.84
CA ILE A 56 4.58 0.96 3.41
C ILE A 56 5.53 1.63 4.39
N ILE A 57 6.25 0.80 5.15
CA ILE A 57 7.28 1.24 6.08
C ILE A 57 8.57 1.57 5.32
N ASP A 58 8.91 0.74 4.34
CA ASP A 58 10.10 0.88 3.50
C ASP A 58 9.82 0.38 2.08
N GLY A 59 10.42 1.00 1.07
CA GLY A 59 10.21 0.69 -0.36
C GLY A 59 9.33 1.70 -1.12
N ASP A 60 8.76 1.28 -2.26
CA ASP A 60 7.96 2.12 -3.16
C ASP A 60 6.56 1.54 -3.41
N LYS A 61 5.53 2.38 -3.28
CA LYS A 61 4.11 2.01 -3.46
C LYS A 61 3.70 1.59 -4.87
N ASN A 62 4.57 1.79 -5.85
CA ASN A 62 4.33 1.41 -7.24
C ASN A 62 5.22 0.24 -7.68
N ALA A 63 5.83 -0.47 -6.72
CA ALA A 63 6.73 -1.60 -6.96
C ALA A 63 7.97 -1.23 -7.80
N LYS A 64 8.45 0.03 -7.74
CA LYS A 64 9.69 0.44 -8.45
C LYS A 64 10.98 0.10 -7.69
N CYS A 65 10.83 -0.49 -6.51
CA CYS A 65 11.88 -0.98 -5.61
C CYS A 65 12.37 -2.38 -6.02
N LEU A 66 13.40 -2.88 -5.33
CA LEU A 66 13.69 -4.32 -5.30
C LEU A 66 12.85 -5.00 -4.20
N GLU A 67 12.82 -4.41 -3.01
CA GLU A 67 12.09 -4.91 -1.85
C GLU A 67 11.22 -3.81 -1.22
N ALA A 68 10.16 -4.22 -0.55
CA ALA A 68 9.33 -3.36 0.29
C ALA A 68 9.01 -4.05 1.62
N VAL A 69 8.91 -3.26 2.70
CA VAL A 69 8.39 -3.71 3.99
C VAL A 69 7.05 -3.05 4.23
N VAL A 70 6.03 -3.88 4.42
CA VAL A 70 4.64 -3.44 4.53
C VAL A 70 4.09 -3.85 5.88
N LEU A 71 3.37 -2.95 6.55
CA LEU A 71 2.60 -3.19 7.76
C LEU A 71 1.14 -3.39 7.40
N ASN A 72 0.53 -4.49 7.83
CA ASN A 72 -0.92 -4.64 7.80
C ASN A 72 -1.52 -3.98 9.05
N LEU A 73 -2.35 -2.96 8.84
CA LEU A 73 -2.89 -2.12 9.91
C LEU A 73 -3.93 -2.85 10.76
N LYS A 74 -4.56 -3.91 10.26
CA LYS A 74 -5.53 -4.72 10.97
C LYS A 74 -4.87 -5.79 11.83
N THR A 75 -3.95 -6.57 11.25
CA THR A 75 -3.27 -7.66 11.97
C THR A 75 -2.07 -7.18 12.77
N LYS A 76 -1.60 -5.94 12.53
CA LYS A 76 -0.40 -5.35 13.14
C LYS A 76 0.87 -6.17 12.89
N THR A 77 0.92 -6.87 11.76
CA THR A 77 2.07 -7.67 11.35
C THR A 77 2.76 -7.05 10.14
N THR A 78 4.06 -7.24 10.04
CA THR A 78 4.87 -6.77 8.90
C THR A 78 5.22 -7.92 7.97
N CYS A 79 5.30 -7.64 6.68
CA CYS A 79 5.76 -8.58 5.67
C CYS A 79 6.80 -7.92 4.76
N ARG A 80 7.88 -8.66 4.46
CA ARG A 80 8.90 -8.25 3.50
C ARG A 80 8.57 -8.84 2.14
N LEU A 81 8.51 -7.98 1.14
CA LEU A 81 8.01 -8.26 -0.19
C LEU A 81 9.08 -7.97 -1.24
N LEU A 82 9.20 -8.83 -2.25
CA LEU A 82 9.91 -8.55 -3.49
C LEU A 82 8.97 -7.78 -4.43
N CYS A 83 9.44 -6.66 -4.97
CA CYS A 83 8.71 -5.82 -5.92
C CYS A 83 8.82 -6.40 -7.34
N ASP A 84 7.80 -6.20 -8.20
CA ASP A 84 7.74 -6.67 -9.60
C ASP A 84 8.01 -8.18 -9.77
N ALA A 85 7.42 -9.00 -8.90
CA ALA A 85 7.40 -10.44 -9.08
C ALA A 85 6.63 -10.78 -10.38
N LYS A 86 7.37 -11.18 -11.41
CA LYS A 86 6.83 -11.60 -12.72
C LYS A 86 6.32 -13.03 -12.68
#